data_AF-A0A345V6H1-F1
#
_entry.id   AF-A0A345V6H1-F1
#
_cell.length_a   1.000
_cell.length_b   1.000
_cell.length_c   1.000
_cell.angle_alpha   90.00
_cell.angle_beta   90.00
_cell.angle_gamma   90.00
#
_symmetry.space_group_name_H-M   'P 1'
#
loop_
_entity.id
_entity.type
_entity.pdbx_description
1 polymer ?
#
loop_
_entity_poly.entity_id
_entity_poly.type
_entity_poly.pdbx_seq_one_letter_code
_entity_poly.pdbx_strand_id
1 'polypeptide(L)'
;MNSESPANNSAPDDETLALAHALFDAAREGNSAVLGSYLAAGVPATLTNAAGDSLLMLAAYHGHAGTVRLILDHGGDANVPNDRGQTPLAGAVFKGYTDVARELLAAGADPDAGTPSARAAAQMFARTDILDLLD
;
A
#
# COMPACT_ATOMS: atom_id res chain seq x y z
N MET A 1 -42.90 -21.40 0.31
CA MET A 1 -41.88 -21.67 1.35
C MET A 1 -40.92 -22.70 0.77
N ASN A 2 -39.65 -22.45 0.47
CA ASN A 2 -38.74 -21.35 0.74
C ASN A 2 -37.84 -21.14 -0.48
N SER A 3 -37.64 -19.88 -0.84
CA SER A 3 -36.66 -19.44 -1.83
C SER A 3 -35.33 -19.28 -1.11
N GLU A 4 -34.36 -20.13 -1.38
CA GLU A 4 -32.95 -19.83 -1.10
C GLU A 4 -32.13 -20.24 -2.32
N SER A 5 -31.83 -19.26 -3.17
CA SER A 5 -30.78 -19.35 -4.17
C SER A 5 -29.44 -19.46 -3.44
N PRO A 6 -28.57 -20.44 -3.76
CA PRO A 6 -27.25 -20.49 -3.16
C PRO A 6 -26.43 -19.30 -3.65
N ALA A 7 -25.70 -18.71 -2.72
CA ALA A 7 -24.83 -17.56 -2.89
C ALA A 7 -24.02 -17.64 -4.19
N ASN A 8 -24.13 -16.59 -5.00
CA ASN A 8 -23.37 -16.40 -6.21
C ASN A 8 -21.88 -16.18 -5.86
N ASN A 9 -21.14 -17.26 -5.71
CA ASN A 9 -19.68 -17.25 -5.63
C ASN A 9 -19.11 -17.41 -7.05
N SER A 10 -19.42 -16.45 -7.93
CA SER A 10 -18.75 -16.39 -9.24
C SER A 10 -17.30 -16.04 -9.00
N ALA A 11 -16.37 -16.85 -9.50
CA ALA A 11 -14.97 -16.42 -9.62
C ALA A 11 -14.92 -15.03 -10.27
N PRO A 12 -14.02 -14.13 -9.85
CA PRO A 12 -13.86 -12.83 -10.50
C PRO A 12 -13.67 -13.08 -12.01
N ASP A 13 -14.42 -12.34 -12.83
CA ASP A 13 -14.28 -12.45 -14.28
C ASP A 13 -12.87 -12.00 -14.73
N ASP A 14 -12.46 -12.45 -15.91
CA ASP A 14 -11.11 -12.21 -16.44
C ASP A 14 -10.77 -10.71 -16.51
N GLU A 15 -11.78 -9.85 -16.68
CA GLU A 15 -11.65 -8.39 -16.71
C GLU A 15 -11.34 -7.81 -15.33
N THR A 16 -12.05 -8.24 -14.27
CA THR A 16 -11.76 -7.83 -12.89
C THR A 16 -10.36 -8.25 -12.47
N LEU A 17 -9.93 -9.45 -12.87
CA LEU A 17 -8.60 -9.95 -12.57
C LEU A 17 -7.51 -9.16 -13.31
N ALA A 18 -7.71 -8.86 -14.60
CA ALA A 18 -6.80 -8.05 -15.40
C ALA A 18 -6.68 -6.61 -14.86
N LEU A 19 -7.81 -6.02 -14.46
CA LEU A 19 -7.86 -4.71 -13.82
C LEU A 19 -7.05 -4.70 -12.52
N ALA A 20 -7.28 -5.68 -11.64
CA ALA A 20 -6.54 -5.77 -10.38
C ALA A 20 -5.03 -5.86 -10.62
N HIS A 21 -4.58 -6.72 -11.54
CA HIS A 21 -3.16 -6.81 -11.91
C HIS A 21 -2.61 -5.47 -12.41
N ALA A 22 -3.35 -4.78 -13.29
CA ALA A 22 -2.94 -3.48 -13.83
C ALA A 22 -2.79 -2.41 -12.74
N LEU A 23 -3.67 -2.38 -11.72
CA LEU A 23 -3.53 -1.45 -10.60
C LEU A 23 -2.28 -1.75 -9.76
N PHE A 24 -2.02 -3.04 -9.44
CA PHE A 24 -0.84 -3.40 -8.66
C PHE A 24 0.46 -3.09 -9.41
N ASP A 25 0.51 -3.35 -10.72
CA ASP A 25 1.64 -2.96 -11.56
C ASP A 25 1.81 -1.44 -11.64
N ALA A 26 0.71 -0.69 -11.81
CA ALA A 26 0.76 0.77 -11.81
C ALA A 26 1.29 1.34 -10.48
N ALA A 27 0.87 0.78 -9.34
CA ALA A 27 1.39 1.18 -8.02
C ALA A 27 2.88 0.85 -7.87
N ARG A 28 3.29 -0.36 -8.27
CA ARG A 28 4.68 -0.83 -8.25
C ARG A 28 5.61 0.00 -9.13
N GLU A 29 5.12 0.48 -10.27
CA GLU A 29 5.88 1.29 -11.24
C GLU A 29 5.76 2.80 -11.01
N GLY A 30 4.91 3.20 -10.06
CA GLY A 30 4.65 4.60 -9.78
C GLY A 30 3.88 5.31 -10.89
N ASN A 31 3.10 4.59 -11.70
CA ASN A 31 2.27 5.14 -12.76
C ASN A 31 1.00 5.79 -12.17
N SER A 32 1.17 7.00 -11.62
CA SER A 32 0.10 7.75 -10.97
C SER A 32 -1.05 8.11 -11.92
N ALA A 33 -0.80 8.20 -13.24
CA ALA A 33 -1.83 8.51 -14.23
C ALA A 33 -2.84 7.37 -14.40
N VAL A 34 -2.34 6.15 -14.60
CA VAL A 34 -3.19 4.95 -14.68
C VAL A 34 -3.89 4.73 -13.36
N LEU A 35 -3.14 4.77 -12.26
CA LEU A 35 -3.70 4.53 -10.93
C LEU A 35 -4.79 5.56 -10.58
N GLY A 36 -4.53 6.85 -10.82
CA GLY A 36 -5.47 7.93 -10.54
C GLY A 36 -6.75 7.82 -11.36
N SER A 37 -6.66 7.38 -12.61
CA SER A 37 -7.85 7.16 -13.46
C SER A 37 -8.77 6.09 -12.86
N TYR A 38 -8.21 4.98 -12.36
CA TYR A 38 -9.00 3.93 -11.74
C TYR A 38 -9.55 4.32 -10.37
N LEU A 39 -8.75 4.99 -9.53
CA LEU A 39 -9.21 5.48 -8.23
C LEU A 39 -10.33 6.53 -8.39
N ALA A 40 -10.24 7.41 -9.39
CA ALA A 40 -11.29 8.36 -9.74
C ALA A 40 -12.57 7.67 -10.25
N ALA A 41 -12.45 6.49 -10.86
CA ALA A 41 -13.59 5.65 -11.26
C ALA A 41 -14.24 4.90 -10.08
N GLY A 42 -13.74 5.08 -8.85
CA GLY A 42 -14.30 4.49 -7.64
C GLY A 42 -13.73 3.13 -7.28
N VAL A 43 -12.65 2.69 -7.95
CA VAL A 43 -11.92 1.49 -7.52
C VAL A 43 -11.30 1.76 -6.14
N PRO A 44 -11.48 0.88 -5.14
CA PRO A 44 -10.97 1.13 -3.79
C PRO A 44 -9.44 1.25 -3.75
N ALA A 45 -8.92 2.27 -3.06
CA ALA A 45 -7.50 2.42 -2.78
C ALA A 45 -6.95 1.36 -1.80
N THR A 46 -7.84 0.65 -1.11
CA THR A 46 -7.54 -0.34 -0.07
C THR A 46 -7.38 -1.77 -0.61
N LEU A 47 -7.35 -1.96 -1.93
CA LEU A 47 -7.17 -3.29 -2.53
C LEU A 47 -5.82 -3.89 -2.15
N THR A 48 -5.81 -5.21 -1.94
CA THR A 48 -4.63 -6.02 -1.68
C THR A 48 -4.51 -7.16 -2.68
N ASN A 49 -3.29 -7.53 -3.05
CA ASN A 49 -3.03 -8.68 -3.91
C ASN A 49 -3.02 -9.99 -3.09
N ALA A 50 -2.69 -11.11 -3.74
CA ALA A 50 -2.65 -12.44 -3.10
C ALA A 50 -1.56 -12.62 -2.03
N ALA A 51 -0.63 -11.67 -1.87
CA ALA A 51 0.37 -11.64 -0.81
C ALA A 51 0.03 -10.63 0.30
N GLY A 52 -1.19 -10.06 0.26
CA GLY A 52 -1.62 -9.00 1.16
C GLY A 52 -1.00 -7.63 0.87
N ASP A 53 -0.22 -7.47 -0.21
CA ASP A 53 0.36 -6.16 -0.54
C ASP A 53 -0.74 -5.22 -1.02
N SER A 54 -0.93 -4.12 -0.29
CA SER A 54 -1.80 -3.03 -0.74
C SER A 54 -1.15 -2.25 -1.88
N LEU A 55 -1.96 -1.48 -2.61
CA LEU A 55 -1.43 -0.50 -3.59
C LEU A 55 -0.40 0.43 -2.91
N LEU A 56 -0.71 0.87 -1.69
CA LEU A 56 0.15 1.76 -0.91
C LEU A 56 1.48 1.09 -0.53
N MET A 57 1.44 -0.18 -0.13
CA MET A 57 2.64 -0.97 0.14
C MET A 57 3.57 -1.03 -1.08
N LEU A 58 3.03 -1.37 -2.26
CA LEU A 58 3.83 -1.47 -3.47
C LEU A 58 4.45 -0.11 -3.87
N ALA A 59 3.66 0.96 -3.86
CA ALA A 59 4.16 2.30 -4.16
C ALA A 59 5.24 2.74 -3.17
N ALA A 60 5.06 2.44 -1.88
CA ALA A 60 5.99 2.81 -0.82
C ALA A 60 7.31 2.02 -0.90
N TYR A 61 7.22 0.70 -1.08
CA TYR A 61 8.37 -0.19 -1.20
C TYR A 61 9.21 0.09 -2.46
N HIS A 62 8.60 0.68 -3.48
CA HIS A 62 9.27 1.08 -4.72
C HIS A 62 9.68 2.56 -4.79
N GLY A 63 9.36 3.37 -3.77
CA GLY A 63 9.89 4.73 -3.63
C GLY A 63 9.09 5.80 -4.38
N HIS A 64 7.81 5.57 -4.67
CA HIS A 64 7.00 6.46 -5.48
C HIS A 64 6.17 7.42 -4.62
N ALA A 65 6.80 8.44 -4.02
CA ALA A 65 6.13 9.38 -3.11
C ALA A 65 4.87 10.05 -3.69
N GLY A 66 4.90 10.47 -4.97
CA GLY A 66 3.72 11.03 -5.63
C GLY A 66 2.55 10.05 -5.76
N THR A 67 2.86 8.76 -6.02
CA THR A 67 1.86 7.70 -6.10
C THR A 67 1.34 7.32 -4.71
N VAL A 68 2.21 7.30 -3.70
CA VAL A 68 1.84 7.12 -2.29
C VAL A 68 0.82 8.18 -1.88
N ARG A 69 1.13 9.45 -2.13
CA ARG A 69 0.22 10.56 -1.84
C ARG A 69 -1.12 10.42 -2.56
N LEU A 70 -1.10 10.09 -3.85
CA LEU A 70 -2.33 9.83 -4.61
C LEU A 70 -3.18 8.73 -3.97
N ILE A 71 -2.59 7.61 -3.58
CA ILE A 71 -3.33 6.50 -2.96
C ILE A 71 -3.92 6.93 -1.61
N LEU A 72 -3.16 7.67 -0.80
CA LEU A 72 -3.62 8.23 0.48
C LEU A 72 -4.77 9.21 0.31
N ASP A 73 -4.69 10.12 -0.67
CA ASP A 73 -5.75 11.08 -0.98
C ASP A 73 -7.08 10.39 -1.39
N HIS A 74 -7.00 9.15 -1.87
CA HIS A 74 -8.13 8.29 -2.21
C HIS A 74 -8.50 7.27 -1.11
N GLY A 75 -7.99 7.44 0.12
CA GLY A 75 -8.38 6.65 1.28
C GLY A 75 -7.60 5.34 1.47
N GLY A 76 -6.42 5.21 0.88
CA GLY A 76 -5.51 4.11 1.18
C GLY A 76 -5.09 4.11 2.66
N ASP A 77 -4.99 2.92 3.25
CA ASP A 77 -4.65 2.76 4.68
C ASP A 77 -3.14 2.56 4.85
N ALA A 78 -2.50 3.50 5.55
CA ALA A 78 -1.06 3.53 5.81
C ALA A 78 -0.57 2.46 6.79
N ASN A 79 -1.48 1.82 7.53
CA ASN A 79 -1.16 0.91 8.62
C ASN A 79 -1.44 -0.57 8.31
N VAL A 80 -2.04 -0.90 7.16
CA VAL A 80 -2.34 -2.29 6.79
C VAL A 80 -1.04 -3.03 6.46
N PRO A 81 -0.66 -4.07 7.23
CA PRO A 81 0.48 -4.90 6.89
C PRO A 81 0.11 -5.91 5.80
N ASN A 82 1.11 -6.33 5.01
CA ASN A 82 0.96 -7.49 4.12
C ASN A 82 1.03 -8.81 4.90
N ASP A 83 0.91 -9.94 4.21
CA ASP A 83 0.89 -11.27 4.85
C ASP A 83 2.21 -11.65 5.55
N ARG A 84 3.28 -10.88 5.30
CA ARG A 84 4.58 -11.03 5.97
C ARG A 84 4.71 -10.13 7.19
N GLY A 85 3.67 -9.37 7.53
CA GLY A 85 3.65 -8.43 8.65
C GLY A 85 4.35 -7.10 8.36
N GLN A 86 4.74 -6.82 7.11
CA GLN A 86 5.40 -5.56 6.75
C GLN A 86 4.34 -4.48 6.50
N THR A 87 4.52 -3.29 7.06
CA THR A 87 3.68 -2.10 6.76
C THR A 87 4.30 -1.26 5.63
N PRO A 88 3.52 -0.42 4.91
CA PRO A 88 4.04 0.46 3.87
C PRO A 88 5.23 1.31 4.37
N LEU A 89 5.13 1.84 5.60
CA LEU A 89 6.20 2.63 6.21
C LEU A 89 7.45 1.78 6.45
N ALA A 90 7.32 0.57 7.02
CA ALA A 90 8.45 -0.32 7.20
C ALA A 90 9.14 -0.67 5.87
N GLY A 91 8.37 -0.85 4.80
CA GLY A 91 8.89 -1.05 3.44
C GLY A 91 9.71 0.14 2.93
N ALA A 92 9.16 1.35 3.01
CA ALA A 92 9.86 2.57 2.60
C ALA A 92 11.17 2.79 3.36
N VAL A 93 11.14 2.59 4.69
CA VAL A 93 12.29 2.77 5.57
C VAL A 93 13.37 1.72 5.34
N PHE A 94 12.98 0.45 5.16
CA PHE A 94 13.90 -0.63 4.77
C PHE A 94 14.68 -0.27 3.48
N LYS A 95 14.02 0.39 2.53
CA LYS A 95 14.61 0.83 1.26
C LYS A 95 15.32 2.17 1.34
N GLY A 96 15.10 2.96 2.40
CA GLY A 96 15.72 4.26 2.64
C GLY A 96 15.04 5.42 1.89
N TYR A 97 13.72 5.33 1.64
CA TYR A 97 12.95 6.37 0.96
C TYR A 97 12.36 7.36 1.96
N THR A 98 13.14 8.39 2.29
CA THR A 98 12.82 9.40 3.31
C THR A 98 11.62 10.27 2.92
N ASP A 99 11.43 10.56 1.64
CA ASP A 99 10.29 11.30 1.10
C ASP A 99 8.98 10.51 1.23
N VAL A 100 8.99 9.23 0.86
CA VAL A 100 7.86 8.32 1.08
C VAL A 100 7.53 8.18 2.56
N ALA A 101 8.54 8.03 3.42
CA ALA A 101 8.34 7.92 4.86
C ALA A 101 7.61 9.16 5.41
N ARG A 102 7.96 10.37 4.95
CA ARG A 102 7.26 11.60 5.34
C ARG A 102 5.78 11.60 4.94
N GLU A 103 5.46 11.20 3.70
CA GLU A 103 4.07 11.14 3.24
C GLU A 103 3.24 10.16 4.08
N LEU A 104 3.80 8.98 4.38
CA LEU A 104 3.13 7.96 5.19
C LEU A 104 2.94 8.40 6.65
N LEU A 105 3.96 9.00 7.26
CA LEU A 105 3.87 9.55 8.62
C LEU A 105 2.87 10.69 8.71
N ALA A 106 2.85 11.58 7.71
CA ALA A 106 1.85 12.65 7.61
C ALA A 106 0.41 12.09 7.52
N ALA A 107 0.23 10.89 6.97
CA ALA A 107 -1.03 10.16 6.94
C ALA A 107 -1.30 9.31 8.19
N GLY A 108 -0.49 9.41 9.24
CA GLY A 108 -0.70 8.69 10.49
C GLY A 108 -0.23 7.24 10.48
N ALA A 109 0.76 6.90 9.66
CA ALA A 109 1.44 5.61 9.75
C ALA A 109 2.11 5.46 11.13
N ASP A 110 1.89 4.32 11.79
CA ASP A 110 2.50 3.96 13.05
C ASP A 110 3.93 3.43 12.81
N PRO A 111 4.98 4.11 13.29
CA PRO A 111 6.37 3.69 13.11
C PRO A 111 6.73 2.40 13.84
N ASP A 112 5.92 1.98 14.81
CA ASP A 112 6.11 0.78 15.62
C ASP A 112 5.22 -0.39 15.15
N ALA A 113 4.36 -0.18 14.15
CA ALA A 113 3.55 -1.24 13.56
C ALA A 113 4.34 -2.15 12.61
N GLY A 114 3.91 -3.42 12.54
CA GLY A 114 4.49 -4.44 11.67
C GLY A 114 5.73 -5.12 12.25
N THR A 115 6.31 -6.05 11.49
CA THR A 115 7.50 -6.82 11.89
C THR A 115 8.39 -7.13 10.68
N PRO A 116 9.63 -6.60 10.61
CA PRO A 116 10.17 -5.56 11.50
C PRO A 116 9.40 -4.24 11.34
N SER A 117 9.28 -3.47 12.42
CA SER A 117 8.69 -2.13 12.36
C SER A 117 9.59 -1.15 11.61
N ALA A 118 9.04 0.00 11.22
CA ALA A 118 9.82 1.05 10.57
C ALA A 118 10.97 1.54 11.46
N ARG A 119 10.71 1.73 12.76
CA ARG A 119 11.77 2.11 13.71
C ARG A 119 12.87 1.06 13.81
N ALA A 120 12.51 -0.22 13.88
CA ALA A 120 13.49 -1.31 13.92
C ALA A 120 14.33 -1.37 12.63
N ALA A 121 13.70 -1.18 11.46
CA ALA A 121 14.40 -1.12 10.18
C ALA A 121 15.36 0.09 10.12
N ALA A 122 14.92 1.27 10.53
CA ALA A 122 15.75 2.48 10.52
C ALA A 122 17.02 2.31 11.39
N GLN A 123 16.87 1.71 12.58
CA GLN A 123 18.00 1.36 13.45
C GLN A 123 18.93 0.33 12.81
N MET A 124 18.38 -0.76 12.26
CA MET A 124 19.17 -1.85 11.65
C MET A 124 20.05 -1.37 10.49
N PHE A 125 19.56 -0.41 9.71
CA PHE A 125 20.27 0.12 8.53
C PHE A 125 20.94 1.48 8.78
N ALA A 126 21.01 1.93 10.03
CA ALA A 126 21.61 3.22 10.43
C ALA A 126 21.05 4.41 9.61
N ARG A 127 19.74 4.44 9.38
CA ARG A 127 19.02 5.53 8.69
C ARG A 127 18.70 6.65 9.69
N THR A 128 19.72 7.40 10.08
CA THR A 128 19.58 8.49 11.06
C THR A 128 18.61 9.58 10.58
N ASP A 129 18.62 9.90 9.29
CA ASP A 129 17.71 10.86 8.68
C ASP A 129 16.23 10.46 8.78
N ILE A 130 15.94 9.16 8.72
CA ILE A 130 14.60 8.63 8.90
C ILE A 130 14.26 8.48 10.38
N LEU A 131 15.20 8.07 11.23
CA LEU A 131 14.97 7.97 12.68
C LEU A 131 14.48 9.28 13.27
N ASP A 132 15.08 10.40 12.88
CA ASP A 132 14.69 11.74 13.30
C ASP A 132 13.24 12.10 12.90
N LEU A 133 12.62 11.37 11.94
CA LEU A 133 11.22 11.53 11.54
C LEU A 133 10.26 10.68 12.37
N LEU A 134 10.75 9.66 13.08
CA LEU A 134 9.91 8.70 13.82
C LEU A 134 9.74 9.07 15.29
N ASP A 135 10.38 10.14 15.77
CA ASP A 135 10.41 10.57 17.18
C ASP A 135 9.17 11.39 17.62
#